data_AF-A0AAV0BH52-F1
#
_entry.id   AF-A0AAV0BH52-F1
#
_cell.length_a   1.000
_cell.length_b   1.000
_cell.length_c   1.000
_cell.angle_alpha   90.00
_cell.angle_beta   90.00
_cell.angle_gamma   90.00
#
_symmetry.space_group_name_H-M   'P 1'
#
loop_
_entity.id
_entity.type
_entity.pdbx_description
1 polymer ?
#
loop_
_entity_poly.entity_id
_entity_poly.type
_entity_poly.pdbx_seq_one_letter_code
_entity_poly.pdbx_strand_id
1 'polypeptide(L)'
;HRVRSGCHPNDADSSGISQLGMIVDKLIGDPFLYNLLFQSQASLNGTSCCIRYLDLKDETNHAVDDPQNIANSVYSASQRATESFGI
;
A
#
# COMPACT_ATOMS: atom_id res chain seq x y z
N HIS A 1 3.52 -10.73 -4.56
CA HIS A 1 3.64 -10.36 -5.99
C HIS A 1 5.06 -9.88 -6.34
N ARG A 2 5.39 -9.72 -7.64
CA ARG A 2 6.73 -9.29 -8.11
C ARG A 2 6.94 -7.78 -8.25
N VAL A 3 5.91 -6.97 -7.98
CA VAL A 3 6.05 -5.51 -8.00
C VAL A 3 6.85 -5.06 -6.78
N ARG A 4 7.76 -4.12 -7.00
CA ARG A 4 8.57 -3.43 -5.99
C ARG A 4 8.50 -1.93 -6.29
N SER A 5 8.34 -1.13 -5.25
CA SER A 5 8.36 0.33 -5.38
C SER A 5 9.76 0.83 -5.03
N GLY A 6 10.42 1.45 -6.00
CA GLY A 6 11.60 2.28 -5.76
C GLY A 6 11.15 3.71 -5.54
N CYS A 7 11.76 4.41 -4.58
CA CYS A 7 11.53 5.85 -4.39
C CYS A 7 12.70 6.65 -4.94
N HIS A 8 12.45 7.93 -5.23
CA HIS A 8 13.53 8.87 -5.46
C HIS A 8 14.32 9.03 -4.14
N PRO A 9 15.66 9.21 -4.16
CA PRO A 9 16.47 9.28 -2.93
C PRO A 9 16.02 10.32 -1.90
N ASN A 10 15.32 11.37 -2.35
CA ASN A 10 14.80 12.43 -1.49
C ASN A 10 13.50 12.06 -0.78
N ASP A 11 12.78 11.04 -1.28
CA ASP A 11 11.50 10.57 -0.76
C ASP A 11 11.66 9.21 -0.05
N ALA A 12 12.92 8.83 0.20
CA ALA A 12 13.28 7.60 0.87
C ALA A 12 13.23 7.78 2.39
N ASP A 13 12.80 6.73 3.09
CA ASP A 13 13.02 6.61 4.53
C ASP A 13 14.51 6.37 4.85
N SER A 14 14.83 6.28 6.14
CA SER A 14 16.20 6.02 6.62
C SER A 14 16.81 4.70 6.13
N SER A 15 16.01 3.81 5.53
CA SER A 15 16.45 2.53 4.94
C SER A 15 16.58 2.57 3.42
N GLY A 16 16.29 3.70 2.77
CA GLY A 16 16.34 3.85 1.32
C GLY A 16 15.07 3.37 0.61
N ILE A 17 13.96 3.25 1.34
CA ILE A 17 12.71 2.65 0.88
C ILE A 17 11.62 3.70 0.79
N SER A 18 10.62 3.46 -0.07
CA SER A 18 9.45 4.35 -0.19
C SER A 18 8.79 4.54 1.17
N GLN A 19 8.44 5.79 1.50
CA GLN A 19 7.81 6.11 2.78
C GLN A 19 6.54 5.29 3.05
N LEU A 20 6.28 5.08 4.34
CA LEU A 20 5.03 4.57 4.86
C LEU A 20 3.85 5.39 4.33
N GLY A 21 2.75 4.71 3.98
CA GLY A 21 1.57 5.41 3.49
C GLY A 21 1.55 5.63 1.97
N MET A 22 2.60 5.24 1.25
CA MET A 22 2.66 5.40 -0.20
C MET A 22 1.59 4.56 -0.90
N ILE A 23 0.81 5.23 -1.74
CA ILE A 23 -0.29 4.67 -2.50
C ILE A 23 -0.01 4.88 -3.99
N VAL A 24 -0.16 3.82 -4.78
CA VAL A 24 -0.05 3.84 -6.24
C VAL A 24 -1.31 3.21 -6.82
N ASP A 25 -2.23 4.06 -7.27
CA ASP A 25 -3.52 3.70 -7.88
C ASP A 25 -3.47 3.76 -9.43
N LYS A 26 -2.54 4.54 -9.99
CA LYS A 26 -2.41 4.79 -11.42
C LYS A 26 -1.16 4.12 -12.00
N LEU A 27 -1.26 3.69 -13.26
CA LEU A 27 -0.19 3.13 -14.12
C LEU A 27 0.26 1.67 -13.94
N ILE A 28 0.12 1.04 -12.77
CA ILE A 28 0.61 -0.35 -12.54
C ILE A 28 -0.55 -1.36 -12.33
N GLY A 29 -1.79 -0.83 -12.25
CA GLY A 29 -3.02 -1.58 -12.12
C GLY A 29 -3.56 -2.12 -13.44
N ASP A 30 -4.66 -2.89 -13.36
CA ASP A 30 -5.44 -3.24 -14.55
C ASP A 30 -6.22 -1.99 -14.99
N PRO A 31 -6.32 -1.67 -16.29
CA PRO A 31 -7.01 -0.46 -16.75
C PRO A 31 -8.53 -0.48 -16.55
N PHE A 32 -9.14 -1.64 -16.34
CA PHE A 32 -10.59 -1.82 -16.19
C PHE A 32 -11.02 -2.27 -14.79
N LEU A 33 -10.09 -2.77 -13.98
CA LEU A 33 -10.35 -3.14 -12.59
C LEU A 33 -9.71 -2.14 -11.64
N TYR A 34 -10.42 -1.83 -10.56
CA TYR A 34 -9.85 -0.99 -9.51
C TYR A 34 -8.76 -1.77 -8.75
N ASN A 35 -7.52 -1.32 -8.90
CA ASN A 35 -6.35 -1.97 -8.33
C ASN A 35 -5.43 -0.90 -7.71
N LEU A 36 -5.04 -1.15 -6.47
CA LEU A 36 -4.27 -0.25 -5.64
C LEU A 36 -3.02 -0.97 -5.11
N LEU A 37 -1.87 -0.33 -5.21
CA LEU A 37 -0.66 -0.75 -4.52
C LEU A 37 -0.44 0.16 -3.31
N PHE A 38 -0.13 -0.44 -2.17
CA PHE A 38 0.02 0.28 -0.91
C PHE A 38 1.24 -0.18 -0.12
N GLN A 39 2.03 0.75 0.42
CA GLN A 39 3.14 0.48 1.33
C GLN A 39 2.72 0.72 2.78
N SER A 40 2.28 -0.33 3.46
CA SER A 40 1.75 -0.25 4.83
C SER A 40 2.79 -0.25 5.94
N GLN A 41 4.00 -0.76 5.67
CA GLN A 41 5.01 -1.03 6.70
C GLN A 41 6.38 -0.48 6.31
N ALA A 42 7.15 -0.02 7.29
CA ALA A 42 8.54 0.33 7.09
C ALA A 42 9.32 -0.97 6.94
N SER A 43 10.21 -1.04 5.97
CA SER A 43 11.00 -2.24 5.78
C SER A 43 12.25 -2.19 6.64
N LEU A 44 12.26 -3.02 7.68
CA LEU A 44 13.41 -3.16 8.58
C LEU A 44 14.62 -3.80 7.91
N ASN A 45 14.43 -4.57 6.82
CA ASN A 45 15.52 -5.20 6.07
C ASN A 45 15.09 -5.55 4.63
N GLY A 46 15.99 -5.32 3.66
CA GLY A 46 15.77 -5.61 2.24
C GLY A 46 14.75 -4.69 1.55
N THR A 47 14.40 -4.97 0.29
CA THR A 47 13.39 -4.17 -0.43
C THR A 47 11.98 -4.54 0.02
N SER A 48 11.19 -3.53 0.40
CA SER A 48 9.80 -3.74 0.81
C SER A 48 8.96 -4.39 -0.28
N CYS A 49 8.10 -5.30 0.14
CA CYS A 49 6.99 -5.73 -0.70
C CYS A 49 5.80 -4.85 -0.37
N CYS A 50 5.34 -4.08 -1.35
CA CYS A 50 4.05 -3.40 -1.26
C CYS A 50 2.93 -4.46 -1.16
N ILE A 51 1.75 -4.02 -0.75
CA ILE A 51 0.52 -4.80 -0.79
C ILE A 51 -0.24 -4.43 -2.06
N ARG A 52 -0.89 -5.39 -2.69
CA ARG A 52 -1.82 -5.14 -3.80
C ARG A 52 -3.23 -5.42 -3.34
N TYR A 53 -4.06 -4.39 -3.36
CA TYR A 53 -5.50 -4.49 -3.18
C TYR A 53 -6.17 -4.47 -4.55
N LEU A 54 -7.02 -5.47 -4.80
CA LEU A 54 -7.80 -5.56 -6.03
C LEU A 54 -9.26 -5.64 -5.61
N ASP A 55 -10.05 -4.69 -6.07
CA ASP A 55 -11.49 -4.78 -5.89
C ASP A 55 -12.07 -5.72 -6.95
N LEU A 56 -12.65 -6.81 -6.47
CA LEU A 56 -13.27 -7.84 -7.31
C LEU A 56 -14.75 -7.55 -7.55
N LYS A 57 -15.39 -6.83 -6.62
CA LYS A 57 -16.82 -6.57 -6.62
C LYS A 57 -17.15 -5.48 -5.61
N ASP A 58 -17.54 -4.32 -6.12
CA ASP A 58 -18.13 -3.25 -5.32
C ASP A 58 -19.65 -3.22 -5.54
N GLU A 59 -20.42 -3.47 -4.48
CA GLU A 59 -21.89 -3.29 -4.49
C GLU A 59 -22.31 -1.96 -3.84
N THR A 60 -21.34 -1.23 -3.30
CA THR A 60 -21.51 -0.09 -2.41
C THR A 60 -21.17 1.24 -3.06
N ASN A 61 -20.63 1.22 -4.30
CA ASN A 61 -20.22 2.41 -5.06
C ASN A 61 -19.28 3.31 -4.24
N HIS A 62 -18.25 2.71 -3.63
CA HIS A 62 -17.26 3.46 -2.88
C HIS A 62 -16.44 4.37 -3.80
N ALA A 63 -16.15 5.58 -3.32
CA ALA A 63 -15.21 6.46 -4.00
C ALA A 63 -13.79 5.88 -3.84
N VAL A 64 -12.90 6.11 -4.80
CA VAL A 64 -11.50 5.63 -4.82
C VAL A 64 -10.71 5.97 -3.54
N ASP A 65 -11.04 7.06 -2.87
CA ASP A 65 -10.41 7.50 -1.62
C ASP A 65 -10.84 6.66 -0.39
N ASP A 66 -12.03 6.04 -0.43
CA ASP A 66 -12.55 5.23 0.67
C ASP A 66 -11.76 3.93 0.90
N PRO A 67 -11.47 3.08 -0.11
CA PRO A 67 -10.70 1.85 0.11
C PRO A 67 -9.26 2.13 0.50
N GLN A 68 -8.69 3.30 0.15
CA GLN A 68 -7.37 3.73 0.61
C GLN A 68 -7.36 4.01 2.11
N ASN A 69 -8.35 4.77 2.58
CA ASN A 69 -8.51 5.09 4.00
C ASN A 69 -8.83 3.85 4.84
N ILE A 70 -9.67 2.96 4.30
CA ILE A 70 -9.99 1.68 4.93
C ILE A 70 -8.74 0.81 5.02
N ALA A 71 -7.97 0.66 3.93
CA ALA A 71 -6.74 -0.11 3.94
C ALA A 71 -5.77 0.41 5.02
N ASN A 72 -5.48 1.72 5.01
CA ASN A 72 -4.62 2.34 6.02
C ASN A 72 -5.09 2.07 7.45
N SER A 73 -6.39 2.23 7.69
CA SER A 73 -6.99 2.03 9.01
C SER A 73 -6.87 0.58 9.47
N VAL A 74 -7.17 -0.39 8.60
CA VAL A 74 -7.10 -1.82 8.91
C VAL A 74 -5.67 -2.25 9.22
N TYR A 75 -4.67 -1.78 8.46
CA TYR A 75 -3.27 -2.15 8.70
C TYR A 75 -2.67 -1.49 9.95
N SER A 76 -3.24 -0.38 10.40
CA SER A 76 -2.87 0.26 11.67
C SER A 76 -3.55 -0.39 12.89
N ALA A 77 -4.64 -1.14 12.69
CA ALA A 77 -5.46 -1.71 13.75
C ALA A 77 -4.92 -3.04 14.35
N SER A 78 -3.63 -3.34 14.17
CA SER A 78 -3.03 -4.55 14.75
C SER A 78 -3.04 -4.50 16.27
N GLN A 79 -3.59 -5.53 16.91
CA GLN A 79 -3.49 -5.70 18.36
C GLN A 79 -2.15 -6.34 18.80
N ARG A 80 -1.37 -6.89 17.85
CA ARG A 80 -0.15 -7.65 18.14
C ARG A 80 1.11 -6.80 18.12
N ALA A 81 1.08 -5.66 17.44
CA ALA A 81 2.21 -4.74 17.32
C ALA A 81 1.69 -3.30 17.25
N THR A 82 2.43 -2.36 17.81
CA THR A 82 2.13 -0.91 17.73
C THR A 82 2.54 -0.32 16.37
N GLU A 83 3.08 -1.14 15.48
CA GLU A 83 3.52 -0.77 14.14
C GLU A 83 2.52 -1.26 13.10
N SER A 84 2.36 -0.49 12.02
CA SER A 84 1.56 -0.89 10.87
C SER A 84 2.23 -2.05 10.15
N PHE A 85 1.43 -3.06 9.78
CA PHE A 85 1.94 -4.32 9.22
C PHE A 85 1.44 -4.55 7.80
N GLY A 86 2.19 -5.32 7.01
CA GLY A 86 1.77 -5.82 5.71
C GLY A 86 1.31 -7.27 5.75
N ILE A 87 0.28 -7.59 4.96
CA ILE A 87 -0.27 -8.95 4.79
C ILE A 87 0.02 -9.42 3.37
#